data_AF-A0A3M2E284-F1
#
_entry.id   AF-A0A3M2E284-F1
#
_cell.length_a   1.000
_cell.length_b   1.000
_cell.length_c   1.000
_cell.angle_alpha   90.00
_cell.angle_beta   90.00
_cell.angle_gamma   90.00
#
_symmetry.space_group_name_H-M   'P 1'
#
loop_
_entity.id
_entity.type
_entity.pdbx_description
1 polymer ?
#
loop_
_entity_poly.entity_id
_entity_poly.type
_entity_poly.pdbx_seq_one_letter_code
_entity_poly.pdbx_strand_id
1 'polypeptide(L)'
;MNGRWRLIGMICLLVCIGLTPSPAKAAETNDWDSLTPQQQQMLQRFKDRWQQLSPEARQKVLQGLQKWQSMSPEERKRVQERFKRWKKLTPAQKQRARQMFRRFRMLPPEQRERLRRQIQRFKALPPDKRRQLRERWRRLSPEQRQRLRHKWRQRQRQRRP
;
A
#
# COMPACT_ATOMS: atom_id res chain seq x y z
N MET A 1 11.51 -22.07 -5.71
CA MET A 1 11.82 -20.71 -6.20
C MET A 1 10.58 -19.99 -6.78
N ASN A 2 9.67 -19.34 -6.02
CA ASN A 2 8.44 -18.75 -6.61
C ASN A 2 7.90 -17.45 -5.94
N GLY A 3 8.68 -16.80 -5.08
CA GLY A 3 8.23 -15.63 -4.29
C GLY A 3 8.50 -14.26 -4.92
N ARG A 4 9.62 -14.12 -5.64
CA ARG A 4 10.10 -12.85 -6.24
C ARG A 4 9.17 -12.35 -7.34
N TRP A 5 8.54 -13.30 -8.03
CA TRP A 5 7.75 -13.06 -9.21
C TRP A 5 6.34 -12.49 -8.93
N ARG A 6 5.83 -12.70 -7.72
CA ARG A 6 4.48 -12.27 -7.33
C ARG A 6 4.43 -10.79 -6.94
N LEU A 7 5.54 -10.21 -6.50
CA LEU A 7 5.60 -8.86 -5.95
C LEU A 7 5.61 -7.74 -7.00
N ILE A 8 6.24 -7.98 -8.15
CA ILE A 8 6.26 -7.03 -9.27
C ILE A 8 4.86 -6.91 -9.88
N GLY A 9 4.10 -8.02 -9.91
CA GLY A 9 2.66 -8.00 -10.21
C GLY A 9 1.85 -7.16 -9.22
N MET A 10 2.30 -6.99 -7.97
CA MET A 10 1.67 -6.10 -6.98
C MET A 10 2.00 -4.63 -7.22
N ILE A 11 3.25 -4.34 -7.62
CA ILE A 11 3.69 -2.98 -7.95
C ILE A 11 2.98 -2.52 -9.23
N CYS A 12 2.89 -3.35 -10.26
CA CYS A 12 2.08 -3.07 -11.46
C CYS A 12 0.57 -2.95 -11.18
N LEU A 13 0.00 -3.78 -10.28
CA LEU A 13 -1.45 -3.73 -9.94
C LEU A 13 -1.85 -2.54 -9.05
N LEU A 14 -0.89 -1.91 -8.37
CA LEU A 14 -1.09 -0.64 -7.64
C LEU A 14 -0.96 0.59 -8.56
N VAL A 15 -0.34 0.45 -9.74
CA VAL A 15 -0.18 1.50 -10.75
C VAL A 15 -1.37 1.58 -11.71
N CYS A 16 -2.22 0.54 -11.81
CA CYS A 16 -3.48 0.59 -12.58
C CYS A 16 -4.61 1.35 -11.84
N ILE A 17 -4.40 2.64 -11.58
CA ILE A 17 -5.44 3.58 -11.16
C ILE A 17 -5.62 4.60 -12.28
N GLY A 18 -6.76 4.49 -13.00
CA GLY A 18 -7.26 5.51 -13.94
C GLY A 18 -6.76 5.37 -15.37
N LEU A 19 -7.41 4.52 -16.18
CA LEU A 19 -7.31 4.63 -17.64
C LEU A 19 -8.17 5.83 -18.07
N THR A 20 -7.52 6.91 -18.45
CA THR A 20 -7.94 7.71 -19.60
C THR A 20 -6.79 7.62 -20.60
N PRO A 21 -6.99 7.13 -21.83
CA PRO A 21 -5.94 7.13 -22.83
C PRO A 21 -5.64 8.59 -23.20
N SER A 22 -4.58 9.14 -22.60
CA SER A 22 -4.02 10.41 -23.04
C SER A 22 -2.98 10.09 -24.11
N PRO A 23 -3.01 10.70 -25.30
CA PRO A 23 -1.98 10.49 -26.30
C PRO A 23 -0.71 11.20 -25.82
N ALA A 24 0.13 10.48 -25.08
CA ALA A 24 1.45 10.95 -24.73
C ALA A 24 2.36 10.79 -25.95
N LYS A 25 2.87 11.91 -26.45
CA LYS A 25 3.95 11.93 -27.45
C LYS A 25 5.09 11.03 -27.00
N ALA A 26 5.57 10.24 -27.95
CA ALA A 26 6.63 9.27 -27.82
C ALA A 26 7.90 9.92 -27.26
N ALA A 27 8.17 9.71 -25.96
CA ALA A 27 9.51 9.79 -25.42
C ALA A 27 10.20 8.45 -25.70
N GLU A 28 10.64 8.28 -26.94
CA GLU A 28 11.43 7.16 -27.42
C GLU A 28 12.90 7.36 -27.04
N THR A 29 13.22 7.03 -25.80
CA THR A 29 14.53 6.46 -25.47
C THR A 29 14.23 5.15 -24.77
N ASN A 30 14.93 4.08 -25.16
CA ASN A 30 14.77 2.74 -24.58
C ASN A 30 15.04 2.76 -23.06
N ASP A 31 14.02 3.14 -22.30
CA ASP A 31 13.93 3.07 -20.84
C ASP A 31 14.16 1.65 -20.33
N TRP A 32 14.12 0.66 -21.23
CA TRP A 32 14.45 -0.72 -20.98
C TRP A 32 15.96 -0.99 -20.96
N ASP A 33 16.72 -0.34 -21.85
CA ASP A 33 18.16 -0.55 -22.00
C ASP A 33 18.95 0.21 -20.92
N SER A 34 18.34 1.25 -20.32
CA SER A 34 18.89 1.96 -19.16
C SER A 34 18.70 1.23 -17.83
N LEU A 35 17.93 0.13 -17.81
CA LEU A 35 17.72 -0.68 -16.60
C LEU A 35 18.95 -1.51 -16.27
N THR A 36 19.22 -1.71 -14.98
CA THR A 36 20.30 -2.62 -14.58
C THR A 36 19.95 -4.06 -15.01
N PRO A 37 20.95 -4.92 -15.29
CA PRO A 37 20.70 -6.30 -15.71
C PRO A 37 19.76 -7.07 -14.75
N GLN A 38 19.88 -6.78 -13.45
CA GLN A 38 19.01 -7.35 -12.42
C GLN A 38 17.56 -6.84 -12.51
N GLN A 39 17.35 -5.56 -12.84
CA GLN A 39 16.01 -5.00 -13.06
C GLN A 39 15.38 -5.55 -14.34
N GLN A 40 16.15 -5.65 -15.43
CA GLN A 40 15.72 -6.26 -16.69
C GLN A 40 15.28 -7.71 -16.46
N GLN A 41 16.09 -8.53 -15.78
CA GLN A 41 15.73 -9.92 -15.46
C GLN A 41 14.44 -10.01 -14.63
N MET A 42 14.24 -9.10 -13.68
CA MET A 42 13.03 -9.04 -12.86
C MET A 42 11.78 -8.65 -13.65
N LEU A 43 11.94 -7.76 -14.63
CA LEU A 43 10.87 -7.24 -15.47
C LEU A 43 10.66 -8.02 -16.77
N GLN A 44 11.56 -8.94 -17.14
CA GLN A 44 11.60 -9.59 -18.46
C GLN A 44 10.24 -10.12 -18.93
N ARG A 45 9.54 -10.86 -18.06
CA ARG A 45 8.19 -11.39 -18.33
C ARG A 45 7.06 -10.35 -18.35
N PHE A 46 7.37 -9.09 -18.10
CA PHE A 46 6.47 -7.95 -18.16
C PHE A 46 6.98 -6.90 -19.16
N LYS A 47 7.93 -7.24 -20.04
CA LYS A 47 8.51 -6.33 -21.02
C LYS A 47 7.43 -5.63 -21.86
N ASP A 48 6.48 -6.38 -22.38
CA ASP A 48 5.38 -5.82 -23.20
C ASP A 48 4.53 -4.83 -22.40
N ARG A 49 4.21 -5.19 -21.15
CA ARG A 49 3.48 -4.28 -20.25
C ARG A 49 4.29 -3.06 -19.87
N TRP A 50 5.61 -3.20 -19.72
CA TRP A 50 6.52 -2.10 -19.39
C TRP A 50 6.52 -1.02 -20.47
N GLN A 51 6.56 -1.44 -21.73
CA GLN A 51 6.49 -0.52 -22.88
C GLN A 51 5.18 0.27 -22.88
N GLN A 52 4.08 -0.33 -22.44
CA GLN A 52 2.76 0.32 -22.33
C GLN A 52 2.60 1.24 -21.12
N LEU A 53 3.53 1.25 -20.16
CA LEU A 53 3.44 2.13 -18.99
C LEU A 53 3.85 3.57 -19.36
N SER A 54 3.17 4.56 -18.76
CA SER A 54 3.62 5.95 -18.79
C SER A 54 4.96 6.12 -18.06
N PRO A 55 5.74 7.17 -18.35
CA PRO A 55 7.00 7.45 -17.65
C PRO A 55 6.87 7.49 -16.11
N GLU A 56 5.78 8.08 -15.60
CA GLU A 56 5.52 8.14 -14.15
C GLU A 56 5.24 6.76 -13.57
N ALA A 57 4.49 5.94 -14.29
CA ALA A 57 4.19 4.55 -13.92
C ALA A 57 5.47 3.70 -13.89
N ARG A 58 6.34 3.84 -14.91
CA ARG A 58 7.66 3.20 -14.95
C ARG A 58 8.51 3.61 -13.76
N GLN A 59 8.58 4.91 -13.45
CA GLN A 59 9.33 5.42 -12.31
C GLN A 59 8.84 4.84 -10.97
N LYS A 60 7.52 4.67 -10.79
CA LYS A 60 6.98 4.00 -9.59
C LYS A 60 7.36 2.52 -9.52
N VAL A 61 7.43 1.84 -10.65
CA VAL A 61 7.88 0.45 -10.70
C VAL A 61 9.35 0.35 -10.31
N LEU A 62 10.23 1.22 -10.83
CA LEU A 62 11.66 1.25 -10.49
C LEU A 62 11.90 1.55 -9.00
N GLN A 63 11.22 2.56 -8.46
CA GLN A 63 11.26 2.85 -7.01
C GLN A 63 10.84 1.63 -6.18
N GLY A 64 9.84 0.88 -6.64
CA GLY A 64 9.40 -0.35 -6.00
C GLY A 64 10.44 -1.49 -6.08
N LEU A 65 11.13 -1.63 -7.21
CA LEU A 65 12.19 -2.62 -7.40
C LEU A 65 13.41 -2.31 -6.54
N GLN A 66 13.87 -1.06 -6.51
CA GLN A 66 14.99 -0.64 -5.67
C GLN A 66 14.69 -0.92 -4.19
N LYS A 67 13.49 -0.57 -3.73
CA LYS A 67 13.05 -0.87 -2.36
C LYS A 67 12.97 -2.37 -2.08
N TRP A 68 12.58 -3.18 -3.07
CA TRP A 68 12.57 -4.63 -2.93
C TRP A 68 13.97 -5.23 -2.82
N GLN A 69 14.91 -4.70 -3.61
CA GLN A 69 16.31 -5.09 -3.58
C GLN A 69 16.93 -4.76 -2.22
N SER A 70 16.60 -3.61 -1.61
CA SER A 70 17.09 -3.22 -0.28
C SER A 70 16.43 -3.95 0.90
N MET A 71 15.42 -4.80 0.68
CA MET A 71 14.73 -5.52 1.77
C MET A 71 15.47 -6.79 2.19
N SER A 72 15.43 -7.09 3.50
CA SER A 72 15.89 -8.37 4.05
C SER A 72 15.02 -9.55 3.56
N PRO A 73 15.51 -10.80 3.62
CA PRO A 73 14.71 -11.99 3.30
C PRO A 73 13.38 -12.07 4.07
N GLU A 74 13.38 -11.71 5.34
CA GLU A 74 12.21 -11.70 6.22
C GLU A 74 11.22 -10.61 5.81
N GLU A 75 11.72 -9.42 5.47
CA GLU A 75 10.89 -8.33 4.94
C GLU A 75 10.23 -8.74 3.63
N ARG A 76 11.01 -9.35 2.72
CA ARG A 76 10.51 -9.88 1.46
C ARG A 76 9.41 -10.91 1.70
N LYS A 77 9.59 -11.83 2.66
CA LYS A 77 8.57 -12.82 3.07
C LYS A 77 7.30 -12.12 3.57
N ARG A 78 7.43 -11.10 4.43
CA ARG A 78 6.29 -10.32 4.94
C ARG A 78 5.51 -9.64 3.83
N VAL A 79 6.18 -9.06 2.83
CA VAL A 79 5.49 -8.42 1.70
C VAL A 79 4.82 -9.46 0.80
N GLN A 80 5.46 -10.62 0.55
CA GLN A 80 4.83 -11.72 -0.18
C GLN A 80 3.55 -12.22 0.50
N GLU A 81 3.54 -12.36 1.82
CA GLU A 81 2.34 -12.76 2.58
C GLU A 81 1.24 -11.70 2.56
N ARG A 82 1.60 -10.41 2.55
CA ARG A 82 0.62 -9.33 2.32
C ARG A 82 0.03 -9.42 0.92
N PHE A 83 0.85 -9.69 -0.09
CA PHE A 83 0.39 -9.83 -1.46
C PHE A 83 -0.55 -11.02 -1.65
N LYS A 84 -0.23 -12.19 -1.08
CA LYS A 84 -1.12 -13.36 -1.11
C LYS A 84 -2.51 -13.02 -0.57
N ARG A 85 -2.56 -12.31 0.57
CA ARG A 85 -3.82 -11.82 1.15
C ARG A 85 -4.53 -10.81 0.24
N TRP A 86 -3.78 -9.89 -0.36
CA TRP A 86 -4.34 -8.92 -1.30
C TRP A 86 -4.97 -9.58 -2.53
N LYS A 87 -4.35 -10.62 -3.10
CA LYS A 87 -4.91 -11.36 -4.25
C LYS A 87 -6.27 -11.97 -3.93
N LYS A 88 -6.44 -12.48 -2.71
CA LYS A 88 -7.69 -13.09 -2.21
C LYS A 88 -8.82 -12.08 -1.96
N LEU A 89 -8.55 -10.78 -2.00
CA LEU A 89 -9.60 -9.76 -1.83
C LEU A 89 -10.50 -9.68 -3.07
N THR A 90 -11.80 -9.51 -2.83
CA THR A 90 -12.78 -9.23 -3.89
C THR A 90 -12.53 -7.85 -4.53
N PRO A 91 -13.05 -7.57 -5.74
CA PRO A 91 -12.93 -6.26 -6.37
C PRO A 91 -13.42 -5.12 -5.47
N ALA A 92 -14.58 -5.30 -4.81
CA ALA A 92 -15.13 -4.32 -3.87
C ALA A 92 -14.20 -4.08 -2.66
N GLN A 93 -13.62 -5.14 -2.09
CA GLN A 93 -12.65 -5.02 -0.98
C GLN A 93 -11.38 -4.29 -1.41
N LYS A 94 -10.85 -4.60 -2.60
CA LYS A 94 -9.69 -3.90 -3.19
C LYS A 94 -9.99 -2.42 -3.39
N GLN A 95 -11.18 -2.10 -3.90
CA GLN A 95 -11.59 -0.71 -4.10
C GLN A 95 -11.71 0.05 -2.78
N ARG A 96 -12.34 -0.55 -1.77
CA ARG A 96 -12.41 0.03 -0.42
C ARG A 96 -11.02 0.27 0.18
N ALA A 97 -10.10 -0.69 0.03
CA ALA A 97 -8.74 -0.53 0.50
C ALA A 97 -8.00 0.60 -0.23
N ARG A 98 -8.17 0.73 -1.55
CA ARG A 98 -7.63 1.84 -2.35
C ARG A 98 -8.16 3.20 -1.86
N GLN A 99 -9.46 3.32 -1.63
CA GLN A 99 -10.06 4.55 -1.10
C GLN A 99 -9.51 4.92 0.28
N MET A 100 -9.39 3.95 1.19
CA MET A 100 -8.80 4.16 2.52
C MET A 100 -7.34 4.61 2.42
N PHE A 101 -6.57 4.02 1.51
CA PHE A 101 -5.18 4.41 1.28
C PHE A 101 -5.06 5.84 0.72
N ARG A 102 -5.92 6.23 -0.23
CA ARG A 102 -5.96 7.61 -0.74
C ARG A 102 -6.25 8.61 0.37
N ARG A 103 -7.29 8.36 1.17
CA ARG A 103 -7.63 9.21 2.34
C ARG A 103 -6.46 9.30 3.32
N PHE A 104 -5.78 8.19 3.60
CA PHE A 104 -4.60 8.18 4.45
C PHE A 104 -3.45 9.02 3.88
N ARG A 105 -3.21 8.97 2.57
CA ARG A 105 -2.16 9.77 1.92
C ARG A 105 -2.44 11.27 1.92
N MET A 106 -3.72 11.66 1.92
CA MET A 106 -4.16 13.06 2.01
C MET A 106 -4.03 13.64 3.43
N LEU A 107 -3.79 12.80 4.45
CA LEU A 107 -3.56 13.29 5.80
C LEU A 107 -2.22 14.05 5.90
N PRO A 108 -2.16 15.15 6.69
CA PRO A 108 -0.90 15.81 7.01
C PRO A 108 0.15 14.83 7.55
N PRO A 109 1.46 15.03 7.27
CA PRO A 109 2.53 14.15 7.71
C PRO A 109 2.46 13.78 9.20
N GLU A 110 2.18 14.75 10.06
CA GLU A 110 2.12 14.59 11.52
C GLU A 110 0.96 13.68 11.92
N GLN A 111 -0.19 13.82 11.23
CA GLN A 111 -1.36 12.97 11.45
C GLN A 111 -1.10 11.53 10.98
N ARG A 112 -0.41 11.35 9.85
CA ARG A 112 0.01 10.03 9.35
C ARG A 112 0.93 9.35 10.35
N GLU A 113 1.92 10.05 10.85
CA GLU A 113 2.87 9.54 11.85
C GLU A 113 2.19 9.19 13.17
N ARG A 114 1.29 10.05 13.65
CA ARG A 114 0.47 9.76 14.83
C ARG A 114 -0.32 8.48 14.66
N LEU A 115 -0.98 8.28 13.51
CA LEU A 115 -1.76 7.08 13.24
C LEU A 115 -0.86 5.83 13.15
N ARG A 116 0.31 5.94 12.52
CA ARG A 116 1.30 4.85 12.48
C ARG A 116 1.70 4.42 13.89
N ARG A 117 2.05 5.38 14.76
CA ARG A 117 2.40 5.10 16.17
C ARG A 117 1.26 4.43 16.93
N GLN A 118 0.02 4.90 16.77
CA GLN A 118 -1.15 4.28 17.40
C GLN A 118 -1.35 2.83 16.94
N ILE A 119 -1.21 2.56 15.64
CA ILE A 119 -1.30 1.21 15.09
C ILE A 119 -0.19 0.32 15.66
N GLN A 120 1.05 0.82 15.76
CA GLN A 120 2.16 0.04 16.32
C GLN A 120 1.92 -0.30 17.79
N ARG A 121 1.49 0.68 18.61
CA ARG A 121 1.10 0.44 20.02
C ARG A 121 0.01 -0.64 20.12
N PHE A 122 -1.03 -0.53 19.30
CA PHE A 122 -2.09 -1.54 19.28
C PHE A 122 -1.57 -2.93 18.89
N LYS A 123 -0.64 -3.02 17.92
CA LYS A 123 -0.05 -4.29 17.50
C LYS A 123 0.85 -4.91 18.56
N ALA A 124 1.52 -4.10 19.35
CA ALA A 124 2.40 -4.51 20.45
C ALA A 124 1.62 -5.02 21.68
N LEU A 125 0.31 -4.75 21.78
CA LEU A 125 -0.51 -5.29 22.87
C LEU A 125 -0.55 -6.84 22.82
N PRO A 126 -0.65 -7.50 23.99
CA PRO A 126 -0.85 -8.94 24.06
C PRO A 126 -2.03 -9.42 23.20
N PRO A 127 -1.97 -10.62 22.59
CA PRO A 127 -3.01 -11.15 21.73
C PRO A 127 -4.42 -11.07 22.33
N ASP A 128 -4.58 -11.39 23.60
CA ASP A 128 -5.88 -11.41 24.29
C ASP A 128 -6.40 -10.01 24.55
N LYS A 129 -5.54 -9.07 24.95
CA LYS A 129 -5.92 -7.65 25.07
C LYS A 129 -6.39 -7.10 23.72
N ARG A 130 -5.71 -7.42 22.63
CA ARG A 130 -6.16 -7.02 21.28
C ARG A 130 -7.50 -7.65 20.91
N ARG A 131 -7.73 -8.91 21.30
CA ARG A 131 -9.00 -9.63 21.06
C ARG A 131 -10.15 -8.96 21.82
N GLN A 132 -9.98 -8.75 23.12
CA GLN A 132 -10.95 -8.04 23.97
C GLN A 132 -11.29 -6.65 23.43
N LEU A 133 -10.30 -5.87 23.00
CA LEU A 133 -10.54 -4.56 22.40
C LEU A 133 -11.35 -4.64 21.09
N ARG A 134 -11.06 -5.63 20.23
CA ARG A 134 -11.82 -5.85 18.99
C ARG A 134 -13.26 -6.27 19.28
N GLU A 135 -13.46 -7.17 20.24
CA GLU A 135 -14.79 -7.64 20.64
C GLU A 135 -15.61 -6.52 21.26
N ARG A 136 -15.03 -5.75 22.19
CA ARG A 136 -15.67 -4.56 22.74
C ARG A 136 -16.10 -3.60 21.63
N TRP A 137 -15.22 -3.32 20.66
CA TRP A 137 -15.56 -2.47 19.52
C TRP A 137 -16.70 -3.04 18.66
N ARG A 138 -16.72 -4.36 18.43
CA ARG A 138 -17.78 -5.05 17.68
C ARG A 138 -19.14 -4.99 18.39
N ARG A 139 -19.16 -5.09 19.73
CA ARG A 139 -20.38 -4.99 20.55
C ARG A 139 -21.00 -3.60 20.57
N LEU A 140 -20.23 -2.53 20.30
CA LEU A 140 -20.77 -1.17 20.28
C LEU A 140 -21.72 -0.94 19.10
N SER A 141 -22.85 -0.28 19.36
CA SER A 141 -23.79 0.18 18.33
C SER A 141 -23.16 1.26 17.43
N PRO A 142 -23.67 1.49 16.21
CA PRO A 142 -23.19 2.57 15.35
C PRO A 142 -23.16 3.94 16.02
N GLU A 143 -24.19 4.27 16.80
CA GLU A 143 -24.33 5.51 17.56
C GLU A 143 -23.28 5.62 18.67
N GLN A 144 -23.09 4.55 19.45
CA GLN A 144 -22.08 4.51 20.50
C GLN A 144 -20.68 4.73 19.91
N ARG A 145 -20.38 4.11 18.76
CA ARG A 145 -19.10 4.34 18.05
C ARG A 145 -18.97 5.78 17.57
N GLN A 146 -20.06 6.41 17.10
CA GLN A 146 -20.04 7.81 16.66
C GLN A 146 -19.78 8.75 17.85
N ARG A 147 -20.43 8.54 18.99
CA ARG A 147 -20.20 9.29 20.23
C ARG A 147 -18.74 9.17 20.68
N LEU A 148 -18.18 7.96 20.68
CA LEU A 148 -16.75 7.76 21.02
C LEU A 148 -15.82 8.49 20.04
N ARG A 149 -16.07 8.40 18.72
CA ARG A 149 -15.30 9.14 17.72
C ARG A 149 -15.38 10.65 17.91
N HIS A 150 -16.54 11.17 18.32
CA HIS A 150 -16.72 12.59 18.61
C HIS A 150 -15.92 13.01 19.85
N LYS A 151 -16.06 12.28 20.97
CA LYS A 151 -15.30 12.52 22.21
C LYS A 151 -13.78 12.49 21.97
N TRP A 152 -13.29 11.53 21.19
CA TRP A 152 -11.87 11.46 20.84
C TRP A 152 -11.42 12.64 19.99
N ARG A 153 -12.22 13.08 19.01
CA ARG A 153 -11.89 14.27 18.20
C ARG A 153 -11.83 15.53 19.05
N GLN A 154 -12.78 15.74 19.95
CA GLN A 154 -12.78 16.88 20.88
C GLN A 154 -11.53 16.88 21.79
N ARG A 155 -11.25 15.75 22.45
CA ARG A 155 -10.06 15.63 23.30
C ARG A 155 -8.76 15.85 22.53
N GLN A 156 -8.70 15.47 21.26
CA GLN A 156 -7.53 15.73 20.42
C GLN A 156 -7.39 17.20 20.03
N ARG A 157 -8.49 17.93 19.86
CA ARG A 157 -8.47 19.39 19.62
C ARG A 157 -7.98 20.14 20.85
N GLN A 158 -8.50 19.79 22.04
CA GLN A 158 -8.10 20.40 23.31
C GLN A 158 -6.64 20.12 23.71
N ARG A 159 -6.03 19.07 23.16
CA ARG A 159 -4.62 18.70 23.43
C ARG A 159 -3.63 19.25 22.42
N ARG A 160 -4.08 20.06 21.45
CA ARG A 160 -3.19 20.80 20.57
C ARG A 160 -2.87 22.12 21.28
N PRO A 161 -1.59 22.41 21.60
CA PRO A 161 -1.20 23.73 22.06
C PRO A 161 -1.48 24.77 20.98
#